data_AF-A0A7V6X1A6-F1
#
_entry.id   AF-A0A7V6X1A6-F1
#
_cell.length_a   1.000
_cell.length_b   1.000
_cell.length_c   1.000
_cell.angle_alpha   90.00
_cell.angle_beta   90.00
_cell.angle_gamma   90.00
#
_symmetry.space_group_name_H-M   'P 1'
#
loop_
_entity.id
_entity.type
_entity.pdbx_description
1 polymer ?
#
loop_
_entity_poly.entity_id
_entity_poly.type
_entity_poly.pdbx_seq_one_letter_code
_entity_poly.pdbx_strand_id
1 'polypeptide(L)'
;HIIVLYWLDKADREKLVVKTPWDEEPHGVFATRSPSRPNPIAFDIADLVEVKKNILFVRGLDALEGSPLIDIKPYSQTDSVPGARLGWFEKAAQGKNNPF
;
A
#
# COMPACT_ATOMS: atom_id res chain seq x y z
N HIS A 1 -5.34 5.61 -14.25
CA HIS A 1 -5.05 5.11 -12.89
C HIS A 1 -6.01 5.73 -11.89
N ILE A 2 -6.37 4.97 -10.86
CA ILE A 2 -7.20 5.42 -9.75
C ILE A 2 -6.50 5.05 -8.44
N ILE A 3 -6.69 5.87 -7.42
CA ILE A 3 -6.38 5.53 -6.04
C ILE A 3 -7.55 4.71 -5.50
N VAL A 4 -7.25 3.58 -4.88
CA VAL A 4 -8.22 2.71 -4.23
C VAL A 4 -7.86 2.61 -2.75
N LEU A 5 -8.79 3.00 -1.90
CA LEU A 5 -8.68 2.81 -0.45
C LEU A 5 -9.61 1.69 -0.04
N TYR A 6 -9.07 0.69 0.66
CA TYR A 6 -9.84 -0.45 1.13
C TYR A 6 -9.42 -0.84 2.56
N TRP A 7 -10.31 -1.51 3.27
CA TRP A 7 -10.11 -1.88 4.67
C TRP A 7 -9.53 -3.28 4.76
N LEU A 8 -8.37 -3.42 5.40
CA LEU A 8 -7.75 -4.71 5.68
C LEU A 8 -8.41 -5.30 6.93
N ASP A 9 -9.58 -5.87 6.74
CA ASP A 9 -10.46 -6.46 7.77
C ASP A 9 -9.80 -7.54 8.63
N LYS A 10 -8.76 -8.21 8.11
CA LYS A 10 -7.98 -9.25 8.81
C LYS A 10 -6.71 -8.73 9.50
N ALA A 11 -6.45 -7.42 9.46
CA ALA A 11 -5.23 -6.86 10.03
C ALA A 11 -5.29 -6.75 11.57
N ASP A 12 -4.14 -7.01 12.21
CA ASP A 12 -3.93 -6.72 13.63
C ASP A 12 -3.78 -5.20 13.85
N ARG A 13 -4.70 -4.62 14.63
CA ARG A 13 -4.81 -3.18 14.85
C ARG A 13 -4.05 -2.67 16.08
N GLU A 14 -3.52 -3.57 16.91
CA GLU A 14 -2.82 -3.23 18.15
C GLU A 14 -1.30 -3.13 17.94
N LYS A 15 -0.77 -3.73 16.86
CA LYS A 15 0.64 -3.63 16.51
C LYS A 15 1.05 -2.21 16.12
N LEU A 16 2.10 -1.72 16.78
CA LEU A 16 2.75 -0.43 16.49
C LEU A 16 4.17 -0.58 15.94
N VAL A 17 4.76 -1.76 16.04
CA VAL A 17 6.10 -2.09 15.55
C VAL A 17 6.03 -3.42 14.79
N VAL A 18 6.67 -3.49 13.64
CA VAL A 18 6.63 -4.64 12.74
C VAL A 18 8.01 -4.94 12.17
N LYS A 19 8.30 -6.22 11.95
CA LYS A 19 9.41 -6.64 11.10
C LYS A 19 8.90 -6.74 9.67
N THR A 20 9.50 -6.00 8.75
CA THR A 20 9.11 -6.04 7.33
C THR A 20 9.89 -7.14 6.60
N PRO A 21 9.44 -7.61 5.42
CA PRO A 21 10.22 -8.55 4.61
C PRO A 21 11.57 -7.98 4.13
N TRP A 22 11.74 -6.66 4.17
CA TRP A 22 12.82 -5.96 3.48
C TRP A 22 14.02 -5.67 4.37
N ASP A 23 13.83 -5.66 5.69
CA ASP A 23 14.87 -5.32 6.66
C ASP A 23 14.77 -6.24 7.89
N GLU A 24 15.92 -6.54 8.49
CA GLU A 24 15.96 -7.38 9.69
C GLU A 24 15.53 -6.59 10.94
N GLU A 25 15.82 -5.29 10.95
CA GLU A 25 15.44 -4.39 12.02
C GLU A 25 13.92 -4.12 12.03
N PRO A 26 13.29 -4.06 13.21
CA PRO A 26 11.88 -3.71 13.32
C PRO A 26 11.66 -2.21 13.09
N HIS A 27 10.55 -1.89 12.44
CA HIS A 27 10.15 -0.52 12.11
C HIS A 27 8.78 -0.19 12.71
N GLY A 28 8.59 1.06 13.14
CA GLY A 28 7.27 1.54 13.55
C GLY A 28 6.29 1.48 12.37
N VAL A 29 5.04 1.07 12.59
CA VAL A 29 4.08 0.82 11.50
C VAL A 29 3.88 2.02 10.58
N PHE A 30 3.91 3.25 11.11
CA PHE A 30 3.78 4.49 10.35
C PHE A 30 4.97 4.83 9.44
N ALA A 31 6.13 4.20 9.65
CA ALA A 31 7.28 4.28 8.77
C ALA A 31 7.28 3.20 7.67
N THR A 32 6.21 2.39 7.58
CA THR A 32 6.10 1.23 6.68
C THR A 32 4.77 1.22 5.92
N ARG A 33 4.61 0.21 5.06
CA ARG A 33 3.34 -0.13 4.40
C ARG A 33 2.66 -1.38 5.00
N SER A 34 3.05 -1.82 6.19
CA SER A 34 2.49 -3.02 6.83
C SER A 34 0.95 -2.97 6.95
N PRO A 35 0.23 -4.07 6.71
CA PRO A 35 -1.22 -4.11 6.88
C PRO A 35 -1.65 -3.91 8.34
N SER A 36 -0.84 -4.37 9.29
CA SER A 36 -1.06 -4.14 10.73
C SER A 36 -0.81 -2.69 11.10
N ARG A 37 -1.86 -1.99 11.54
CA ARG A 37 -1.85 -0.59 11.99
C ARG A 37 -3.19 -0.23 12.67
N PRO A 38 -3.27 0.83 13.49
CA PRO A 38 -4.49 1.20 14.22
C PRO A 38 -5.74 1.39 13.33
N ASN A 39 -5.57 2.00 12.16
CA ASN A 39 -6.59 2.12 11.13
C ASN A 39 -6.08 1.42 9.87
N PRO A 40 -6.44 0.15 9.63
CA PRO A 40 -5.89 -0.70 8.57
C PRO A 40 -6.45 -0.34 7.19
N ILE A 41 -6.25 0.92 6.80
CA ILE A 41 -6.57 1.47 5.49
C ILE A 41 -5.39 1.19 4.59
N ALA A 42 -5.63 0.39 3.55
CA ALA A 42 -4.71 0.17 2.45
C ALA A 42 -4.88 1.27 1.39
N PHE A 43 -3.82 1.46 0.61
CA PHE A 43 -3.75 2.45 -0.46
C PHE A 43 -3.03 1.80 -1.63
N ASP A 44 -3.71 1.73 -2.77
CA ASP A 44 -3.13 1.28 -4.03
C ASP A 44 -3.41 2.29 -5.14
N ILE A 45 -2.48 2.36 -6.10
CA ILE A 45 -2.72 2.99 -7.39
C ILE A 45 -2.96 1.86 -8.40
N ALA A 46 -4.20 1.74 -8.87
CA ALA A 46 -4.59 0.70 -9.80
C ALA A 46 -4.77 1.25 -11.22
N ASP A 47 -4.46 0.43 -12.21
CA ASP A 47 -4.82 0.68 -13.60
C ASP A 47 -6.30 0.36 -13.81
N LEU A 48 -7.07 1.30 -14.36
CA LEU A 48 -8.49 1.12 -14.63
C LEU A 48 -8.64 0.60 -16.06
N VAL A 49 -8.92 -0.69 -16.17
CA VAL A 49 -8.98 -1.41 -17.45
C VAL A 49 -10.33 -1.25 -18.11
N GLU A 50 -11.42 -1.34 -17.34
CA GLU A 50 -12.78 -1.28 -17.87
C GLU A 50 -13.78 -0.81 -16.81
N VAL A 51 -14.83 -0.12 -17.26
CA VAL A 51 -15.98 0.28 -16.44
C VAL A 51 -17.24 -0.37 -17.00
N LYS A 52 -17.90 -1.22 -16.20
CA LYS A 52 -19.20 -1.83 -16.53
C LYS A 52 -20.22 -1.49 -15.45
N LYS A 53 -21.08 -0.51 -15.71
CA LYS A 53 -22.07 0.01 -14.73
C LYS A 53 -21.36 0.39 -13.42
N ASN A 54 -21.61 -0.36 -12.34
CA ASN A 54 -21.06 -0.17 -11.01
C ASN A 54 -19.84 -1.08 -10.72
N ILE A 55 -19.30 -1.75 -11.72
CA ILE A 55 -18.13 -2.64 -11.60
C ILE A 55 -16.95 -2.02 -12.33
N LEU A 56 -15.83 -1.89 -11.63
CA LEU A 56 -14.55 -1.44 -12.17
C LEU A 56 -13.61 -2.64 -12.28
N PHE A 57 -13.10 -2.91 -13.47
CA PHE A 57 -12.06 -3.90 -13.69
C PHE A 57 -10.71 -3.20 -13.62
N VAL A 58 -9.85 -3.68 -12.73
CA VAL A 58 -8.58 -3.01 -12.44
C VAL A 58 -7.42 -4.00 -12.40
N ARG A 59 -6.20 -3.48 -12.52
CA ARG A 59 -4.95 -4.24 -12.32
C ARG A 59 -4.06 -3.52 -11.31
N GLY A 60 -3.34 -4.30 -10.50
CA GLY A 60 -2.37 -3.78 -9.53
C GLY A 60 -2.93 -3.56 -8.11
N LEU A 61 -4.09 -4.14 -7.78
CA LEU A 61 -4.55 -4.23 -6.39
C LEU A 61 -3.91 -5.44 -5.69
N ASP A 62 -3.53 -5.29 -4.43
CA ASP A 62 -3.05 -6.37 -3.57
C ASP A 62 -4.09 -6.80 -2.49
N ALA A 63 -5.33 -6.31 -2.63
CA ALA A 63 -6.44 -6.63 -1.74
C ALA A 63 -6.80 -8.13 -1.76
N LEU A 64 -7.21 -8.65 -0.60
CA LEU A 64 -7.81 -9.98 -0.52
C LEU A 64 -9.22 -9.97 -1.12
N GLU A 65 -9.65 -11.12 -1.62
CA GLU A 65 -11.04 -11.28 -2.04
C GLU A 65 -11.99 -10.97 -0.88
N GLY A 66 -13.00 -10.13 -1.16
CA GLY A 66 -13.97 -9.67 -0.18
C GLY A 66 -13.54 -8.49 0.69
N SER A 67 -12.31 -7.96 0.54
CA SER A 67 -11.87 -6.78 1.29
C SER A 67 -12.81 -5.58 1.06
N PRO A 68 -13.32 -4.92 2.13
CA PRO A 68 -14.25 -3.81 2.00
C PRO A 68 -13.62 -2.60 1.31
N LEU A 69 -14.25 -2.12 0.24
CA LEU A 69 -13.89 -0.85 -0.39
C LEU A 69 -14.33 0.33 0.49
N ILE A 70 -13.45 1.31 0.66
CA ILE A 70 -13.73 2.53 1.43
C ILE A 70 -13.94 3.71 0.48
N ASP A 71 -13.05 3.90 -0.49
CA ASP A 71 -13.01 5.11 -1.32
C ASP A 71 -12.29 4.86 -2.66
N ILE A 72 -12.62 5.69 -3.65
CA ILE A 72 -11.98 5.71 -4.97
C ILE A 72 -11.73 7.17 -5.36
N LYS A 73 -10.50 7.49 -5.80
CA LYS A 73 -10.13 8.83 -6.28
C LYS A 73 -9.38 8.76 -7.60
N PRO A 74 -9.47 9.77 -8.49
CA PRO A 74 -8.57 9.84 -9.62
C PRO A 74 -7.12 9.98 -9.13
N TYR A 75 -6.20 9.19 -9.70
CA TYR A 75 -4.77 9.45 -9.54
C TYR A 75 -4.35 10.52 -10.54
N SER A 76 -3.55 11.48 -10.08
CA SER A 76 -3.11 12.62 -10.87
C SER A 76 -1.66 12.99 -10.58
N GLN A 77 -1.12 13.94 -11.33
CA GLN A 77 0.25 14.41 -11.12
C GLN A 77 0.45 15.05 -9.74
N THR A 78 -0.61 15.58 -9.10
CA THR A 78 -0.50 16.17 -7.76
C THR A 78 -0.27 15.13 -6.66
N ASP A 79 -0.56 13.85 -6.94
CA ASP A 79 -0.31 12.74 -6.02
C ASP A 79 1.13 12.22 -6.11
N SER A 80 1.90 12.69 -7.10
CA SER A 80 3.29 12.28 -7.34
C SER A 80 4.27 13.31 -6.82
N VAL A 81 5.27 12.85 -6.04
CA VAL A 81 6.41 13.66 -5.61
C VAL A 81 7.68 13.05 -6.22
N PRO A 82 8.15 13.57 -7.38
CA PRO A 82 9.37 13.10 -8.00
C PRO A 82 10.57 13.24 -7.06
N GLY A 83 11.40 12.20 -6.97
CA GLY A 83 12.59 12.20 -6.11
C GLY A 83 12.31 12.04 -4.61
N ALA A 84 11.09 11.63 -4.22
CA ALA A 84 10.81 11.26 -2.84
C ALA A 84 11.77 10.15 -2.36
N ARG A 85 12.24 10.28 -1.11
CA ARG A 85 13.18 9.32 -0.48
C ARG A 85 12.45 8.42 0.52
N LEU A 86 12.84 7.15 0.56
CA LEU A 86 12.25 6.13 1.44
C LEU A 86 13.10 5.79 2.67
N GLY A 87 14.21 6.51 2.87
CA GLY A 87 14.94 6.53 4.14
C GLY A 87 15.56 5.17 4.50
N TRP A 88 15.00 4.48 5.50
CA TRP A 88 15.50 3.17 5.93
C TRP A 88 15.37 2.10 4.83
N PHE A 89 14.32 2.18 4.01
CA PHE A 89 14.06 1.20 2.97
C PHE A 89 15.14 1.20 1.89
N GLU A 90 15.61 2.38 1.48
CA GLU A 90 16.72 2.51 0.51
C GLU A 90 18.00 1.85 1.01
N LYS A 91 18.30 1.99 2.31
CA LYS A 91 19.48 1.37 2.93
C LYS A 91 19.34 -0.15 2.98
N ALA A 92 18.15 -0.64 3.34
CA ALA A 92 17.86 -2.07 3.38
C ALA A 92 17.92 -2.72 1.98
N ALA A 93 17.42 -2.02 0.96
CA ALA A 93 17.44 -2.46 -0.44
C ALA A 93 18.84 -2.43 -1.07
N GLN A 94 19.76 -1.58 -0.60
CA GLN A 94 21.15 -1.59 -1.08
C GLN A 94 21.94 -2.81 -0.58
N GLY A 95 21.60 -3.35 0.60
CA GLY A 95 22.27 -4.52 1.19
C GLY A 95 21.80 -5.87 0.66
N LYS A 96 20.61 -5.90 0.03
CA LYS A 96 20.01 -7.09 -0.57
C LYS A 96 19.82 -6.75 -2.05
N ASN A 97 20.56 -7.35 -2.99
CA ASN A 97 20.36 -7.16 -4.46
C ASN A 97 18.90 -7.47 -4.86
N ASN A 98 17.99 -6.53 -4.61
CA ASN A 98 16.55 -6.73 -4.65
C ASN A 98 16.01 -5.74 -5.68
N PRO A 99 15.42 -6.21 -6.78
CA PRO A 99 15.07 -5.36 -7.93
C PRO A 99 13.74 -4.62 -7.75
N PHE A 100 13.28 -4.42 -6.52
CA PHE A 100 12.14 -3.55 -6.20
C PHE A 100 12.65 -2.18 -5.76
#